data_AF-A0AAD7R6I4-F1
#
_entry.id   AF-A0AAD7R6I4-F1
#
_cell.length_a   1.000
_cell.length_b   1.000
_cell.length_c   1.000
_cell.angle_alpha   90.00
_cell.angle_beta   90.00
_cell.angle_gamma   90.00
#
_symmetry.space_group_name_H-M   'P 1'
#
loop_
_entity.id
_entity.type
_entity.pdbx_description
1 polymer ?
#
loop_
_entity_poly.entity_id
_entity_poly.type
_entity_poly.pdbx_seq_one_letter_code
_entity_poly.pdbx_strand_id
1 'polypeptide(L)'
;MAQYKQICSQLSSRLETQEARAEAELALFKSQVAACERCREVFDETGQLRLPPAAGEQRDSNPDEQSNALLSRQQELELELAQVKLQLVEAECSIEDLEHQKGELMSEFHNTRNSWFSKALSSFRTATVHH
;
A
#
# COMPACT_ATOMS: atom_id res chain seq x y z
N MET A 1 -3.03 17.16 -52.22
CA MET A 1 -4.43 17.26 -51.74
C MET A 1 -5.28 16.00 -52.00
N ALA A 2 -5.06 15.23 -53.08
CA ALA A 2 -5.84 14.02 -53.37
C ALA A 2 -5.63 12.87 -52.35
N GLN A 3 -4.38 12.61 -51.93
CA GLN A 3 -4.06 11.53 -50.98
C GLN A 3 -4.70 11.72 -49.60
N TYR A 4 -4.76 12.96 -49.09
CA TYR A 4 -5.42 13.25 -47.81
C TYR A 4 -6.92 12.91 -47.86
N LYS A 5 -7.62 13.31 -48.92
CA LYS A 5 -9.05 12.97 -49.11
C LYS A 5 -9.27 11.46 -49.18
N GLN A 6 -8.39 10.74 -49.86
CA GLN A 6 -8.44 9.28 -49.97
C GLN A 6 -8.20 8.58 -48.62
N ILE A 7 -7.26 9.09 -47.80
CA ILE A 7 -7.02 8.58 -46.45
C ILE A 7 -8.26 8.82 -45.58
N CYS A 8 -8.82 10.03 -45.59
CA CYS A 8 -10.02 10.35 -44.83
C CYS A 8 -11.20 9.45 -45.23
N SER A 9 -11.46 9.26 -46.52
CA SER A 9 -12.56 8.40 -46.98
C SER A 9 -12.38 6.94 -46.59
N GLN A 10 -11.14 6.43 -46.64
CA GLN A 10 -10.83 5.06 -46.21
C GLN A 10 -11.02 4.89 -44.70
N LEU A 11 -10.61 5.89 -43.90
CA LEU A 11 -10.81 5.86 -42.44
C LEU A 11 -12.30 5.92 -42.08
N SER A 12 -13.08 6.79 -42.72
CA SER A 12 -14.54 6.87 -42.52
C SER A 12 -15.21 5.53 -42.85
N SER A 13 -14.91 4.93 -43.99
CA SER A 13 -15.48 3.63 -44.36
C SER A 13 -15.12 2.51 -43.38
N ARG A 14 -13.88 2.52 -42.85
CA ARG A 14 -13.47 1.56 -41.82
C ARG A 14 -14.21 1.78 -40.50
N LEU A 15 -14.42 3.04 -40.10
CA LEU A 15 -15.16 3.38 -38.89
C LEU A 15 -16.62 2.92 -39.00
N GLU A 16 -17.30 3.26 -40.10
CA GLU A 16 -18.68 2.83 -40.38
C GLU A 16 -18.79 1.29 -40.36
N THR A 17 -17.82 0.59 -40.95
CA THR A 17 -17.79 -0.88 -40.93
C THR A 17 -17.60 -1.43 -39.52
N GLN A 18 -16.76 -0.80 -38.70
CA GLN A 18 -16.55 -1.20 -37.31
C GLN A 18 -17.78 -0.93 -36.45
N GLU A 19 -18.43 0.21 -36.63
CA GLU A 19 -19.67 0.58 -35.94
C GLU A 19 -20.78 -0.42 -36.25
N ALA A 20 -21.02 -0.70 -37.54
CA ALA A 20 -22.02 -1.69 -37.95
C ALA A 20 -21.74 -3.11 -37.42
N ARG A 21 -20.47 -3.52 -37.36
CA ARG A 21 -20.08 -4.82 -36.76
C ARG A 21 -20.35 -4.85 -35.26
N ALA A 22 -19.98 -3.80 -34.54
CA ALA A 22 -20.19 -3.71 -33.10
C ALA A 22 -21.69 -3.69 -32.76
N GLU A 23 -22.50 -2.95 -33.51
CA GLU A 23 -23.97 -2.94 -33.35
C GLU A 23 -24.57 -4.34 -33.58
N ALA A 24 -24.11 -5.06 -34.61
CA ALA A 24 -24.57 -6.41 -34.88
C ALA A 24 -24.18 -7.39 -33.75
N GLU A 25 -22.94 -7.33 -33.25
CA GLU A 25 -22.48 -8.15 -32.13
C GLU A 25 -23.26 -7.86 -30.84
N LEU A 26 -23.52 -6.59 -30.55
CA LEU A 26 -24.35 -6.18 -29.41
C LEU A 26 -25.79 -6.68 -29.56
N ALA A 27 -26.38 -6.62 -30.75
CA ALA A 27 -27.73 -7.14 -31.01
C ALA A 27 -27.79 -8.66 -30.78
N LEU A 28 -26.76 -9.40 -31.21
CA LEU A 28 -26.64 -10.83 -30.95
C LEU A 28 -26.55 -11.11 -29.44
N PHE A 29 -25.69 -10.40 -28.71
CA PHE A 29 -25.57 -10.57 -27.26
C PHE A 29 -26.90 -10.26 -26.55
N LYS A 30 -27.58 -9.17 -26.91
CA LYS A 30 -28.91 -8.83 -26.37
C LYS A 30 -29.93 -9.95 -26.61
N SER A 31 -29.97 -10.52 -27.81
CA SER A 31 -30.87 -11.65 -28.11
C SER A 31 -30.56 -12.90 -27.29
N GLN A 32 -29.28 -13.20 -27.06
CA GLN A 32 -28.87 -14.33 -26.21
C GLN A 32 -29.25 -14.11 -24.74
N VAL A 33 -29.06 -12.88 -24.24
CA VAL A 33 -29.45 -12.49 -22.89
C VAL A 33 -30.97 -12.60 -22.70
N ALA A 34 -31.76 -12.11 -23.66
CA ALA A 34 -33.22 -12.20 -23.62
C ALA A 34 -33.74 -13.64 -23.71
N ALA A 35 -33.07 -14.51 -24.47
CA ALA A 35 -33.41 -15.92 -24.58
C ALA A 35 -33.02 -16.75 -23.34
N CYS A 36 -32.10 -16.26 -22.49
CA CYS A 36 -31.70 -16.93 -21.27
C CYS A 36 -32.68 -16.63 -20.13
N GLU A 37 -33.30 -17.67 -19.58
CA GLU A 37 -34.33 -17.53 -18.54
C GLU A 37 -33.83 -16.86 -17.26
N ARG A 38 -32.56 -17.08 -16.89
CA ARG A 38 -31.94 -16.46 -15.71
C ARG A 38 -31.47 -15.04 -15.99
N CYS A 39 -31.02 -14.74 -17.20
CA CYS A 39 -30.51 -13.41 -17.53
C CYS A 39 -31.64 -12.41 -17.80
N ARG A 40 -32.77 -12.84 -18.38
CA ARG A 40 -33.94 -11.96 -18.58
C ARG A 40 -34.53 -11.41 -17.27
N GLU A 41 -34.34 -12.09 -16.14
CA GLU A 41 -34.80 -11.57 -14.84
C GLU A 41 -33.91 -10.43 -14.34
N VAL A 42 -32.64 -10.43 -14.76
CA VAL A 42 -31.59 -9.51 -14.30
C VAL A 42 -31.43 -8.32 -15.24
N PHE A 43 -31.64 -8.49 -16.54
CA PHE A 43 -31.49 -7.46 -17.56
C PHE A 43 -32.82 -7.12 -18.22
N ASP A 44 -33.00 -5.87 -18.60
CA ASP A 44 -34.14 -5.41 -19.40
C ASP A 44 -33.86 -5.54 -20.91
N GLU A 45 -34.89 -5.25 -21.72
CA GLU A 45 -34.82 -5.30 -23.19
C GLU A 45 -33.78 -4.32 -23.78
N THR A 46 -33.34 -3.32 -23.00
CA THR A 46 -32.30 -2.37 -23.41
C THR A 46 -30.88 -2.88 -23.09
N GLY A 47 -30.77 -3.93 -22.27
CA GLY A 47 -29.52 -4.50 -21.78
C GLY A 47 -29.04 -3.86 -20.48
N GLN A 48 -29.87 -3.07 -19.81
CA GLN A 48 -29.57 -2.52 -18.49
C GLN A 48 -30.02 -3.47 -17.38
N LEU A 49 -29.37 -3.39 -16.23
CA LEU A 49 -29.76 -4.15 -15.05
C LEU A 49 -31.14 -3.69 -14.58
N ARG A 50 -32.07 -4.65 -14.42
CA ARG A 50 -33.33 -4.47 -13.72
C ARG A 50 -33.03 -4.31 -12.23
N LEU A 51 -32.61 -3.12 -11.82
CA LEU A 51 -32.67 -2.74 -10.41
C LEU A 51 -34.14 -2.58 -10.05
N PRO A 52 -34.65 -3.26 -9.00
CA PRO A 52 -35.98 -2.96 -8.47
C PRO A 52 -36.09 -1.46 -8.17
N PRO A 53 -37.20 -0.79 -8.52
CA PRO A 53 -37.43 0.56 -8.05
C PRO A 53 -37.44 0.50 -6.53
N ALA A 54 -36.58 1.30 -5.89
CA ALA A 54 -36.39 1.34 -4.45
C ALA A 54 -37.75 1.46 -3.73
N ALA A 55 -38.20 0.35 -3.15
CA ALA A 55 -39.37 0.29 -2.30
C ALA A 55 -39.05 -0.64 -1.13
N GLY A 56 -38.76 -0.05 0.03
CA GLY A 56 -38.71 -0.72 1.33
C GLY A 56 -37.38 -1.35 1.70
N GLU A 57 -36.59 -0.59 2.47
CA GLU A 57 -35.87 -1.05 3.68
C GLU A 57 -35.69 -2.57 3.82
N GLN A 58 -34.55 -3.11 3.37
CA GLN A 58 -33.75 -4.15 4.07
C GLN A 58 -32.55 -4.63 3.23
N ARG A 59 -31.70 -3.72 2.73
CA ARG A 59 -30.25 -3.99 2.48
C ARG A 59 -29.48 -2.71 2.16
N ASP A 60 -29.81 -1.66 2.90
CA ASP A 60 -29.19 -0.35 2.77
C ASP A 60 -27.80 -0.36 3.41
N SER A 61 -26.86 -0.98 2.73
CA SER A 61 -25.47 -0.58 2.84
C SER A 61 -25.16 -0.01 1.48
N ASN A 62 -25.57 1.26 1.30
CA ASN A 62 -25.24 2.06 0.15
C ASN A 62 -23.78 1.75 -0.24
N PRO A 63 -23.48 1.29 -1.48
CA PRO A 63 -22.12 0.90 -1.87
C PRO A 63 -21.08 1.98 -1.54
N ASP A 64 -21.48 3.25 -1.55
CA ASP A 64 -20.65 4.38 -1.11
C ASP A 64 -20.32 4.34 0.39
N GLU A 65 -21.24 3.87 1.23
CA GLU A 65 -21.07 3.78 2.68
C GLU A 65 -20.13 2.62 3.07
N GLN A 66 -20.23 1.49 2.37
CA GLN A 66 -19.26 0.39 2.49
C GLN A 66 -17.87 0.82 1.99
N SER A 67 -17.81 1.56 0.88
CA SER A 67 -16.56 2.13 0.36
C SER A 67 -15.91 3.08 1.37
N ASN A 68 -16.70 4.00 1.95
CA ASN A 68 -16.23 4.93 2.96
C ASN A 68 -15.77 4.23 4.25
N ALA A 69 -16.47 3.18 4.69
CA ALA A 69 -16.08 2.38 5.84
C ALA A 69 -14.73 1.67 5.63
N LEU A 70 -14.50 1.12 4.42
CA LEU A 70 -13.23 0.49 4.06
C LEU A 70 -12.08 1.52 4.00
N LEU A 71 -12.32 2.70 3.43
CA LEU A 71 -11.34 3.79 3.41
C LEU A 71 -11.00 4.28 4.82
N SER A 72 -12.00 4.43 5.68
CA SER A 72 -11.79 4.80 7.08
C SER A 72 -10.97 3.75 7.82
N ARG A 73 -11.24 2.46 7.59
CA ARG A 73 -10.47 1.37 8.18
C ARG A 73 -9.04 1.31 7.66
N GLN A 74 -8.84 1.60 6.37
CA GLN A 74 -7.49 1.70 5.81
C GLN A 74 -6.70 2.83 6.47
N GLN A 75 -7.31 4.01 6.63
CA GLN A 75 -6.65 5.13 7.28
C GLN A 75 -6.31 4.84 8.75
N GLU A 76 -7.20 4.18 9.48
CA GLU A 76 -6.94 3.75 10.87
C GLU A 76 -5.75 2.79 10.95
N LEU A 77 -5.70 1.77 10.08
CA LEU A 77 -4.59 0.83 10.02
C LEU A 77 -3.27 1.50 9.61
N GLU A 78 -3.31 2.49 8.71
CA GLU A 78 -2.13 3.27 8.34
C GLU A 78 -1.59 4.10 9.52
N LEU A 79 -2.48 4.66 10.34
CA LEU A 79 -2.11 5.39 11.55
C LEU A 79 -1.51 4.46 12.62
N GLU A 80 -2.16 3.32 12.89
CA GLU A 80 -1.63 2.30 13.81
C GLU A 80 -0.25 1.82 13.36
N LEU A 81 -0.08 1.55 12.05
CA LEU A 81 1.19 1.15 11.49
C LEU A 81 2.27 2.22 11.67
N ALA A 82 1.93 3.49 11.43
CA ALA A 82 2.87 4.60 11.63
C ALA A 82 3.29 4.71 13.10
N GLN A 83 2.35 4.52 14.04
CA GLN A 83 2.64 4.56 15.47
C GLN A 83 3.53 3.40 15.92
N VAL A 84 3.24 2.17 15.48
CA VAL A 84 4.09 1.00 15.79
C VAL A 84 5.49 1.16 15.18
N LYS A 85 5.59 1.70 13.97
CA LYS A 85 6.90 2.01 13.35
C LYS A 85 7.69 3.03 14.16
N LEU A 86 7.04 4.07 14.68
CA LEU A 86 7.70 5.04 15.54
C LEU A 86 8.23 4.38 16.82
N GLN A 87 7.40 3.59 17.50
CA GLN A 87 7.81 2.87 18.71
C GLN A 87 8.98 1.91 18.48
N LEU A 88 9.01 1.26 17.31
CA LEU A 88 10.13 0.40 16.93
C LEU A 88 11.43 1.21 16.82
N VAL A 89 11.41 2.33 16.10
CA VAL A 89 12.58 3.19 15.94
C VAL A 89 13.03 3.76 17.29
N GLU A 90 12.10 4.17 18.15
CA GLU A 90 12.41 4.64 19.51
C GLU A 90 13.10 3.55 20.35
N ALA A 91 12.63 2.31 20.24
CA ALA A 91 13.23 1.17 20.93
C ALA A 91 14.63 0.84 20.37
N GLU A 92 14.81 0.88 19.05
CA GLU A 92 16.12 0.68 18.40
C GLU A 92 17.13 1.74 18.84
N CYS A 93 16.75 3.03 18.83
CA CYS A 93 17.61 4.11 19.32
C CYS A 93 17.94 3.94 20.81
N SER A 94 16.97 3.53 21.64
CA SER A 94 17.23 3.28 23.06
C SER A 94 18.23 2.14 23.28
N ILE A 95 18.22 1.11 22.42
CA ILE A 95 19.20 0.02 22.48
C ILE A 95 20.58 0.54 22.10
N GLU A 96 20.69 1.29 21.00
CA GLU A 96 21.97 1.87 20.56
C GLU A 96 22.59 2.79 21.64
N ASP A 97 21.78 3.63 22.29
CA ASP A 97 22.23 4.49 23.39
C ASP A 97 22.77 3.67 24.57
N LEU A 98 22.07 2.60 24.96
CA LEU A 98 22.52 1.71 26.05
C LEU A 98 23.80 0.95 25.68
N GLU A 99 23.94 0.53 24.42
CA GLU A 99 25.15 -0.11 23.94
C GLU A 99 26.34 0.86 23.95
N HIS A 100 26.11 2.12 23.58
CA HIS A 100 27.11 3.17 23.67
C HIS A 100 27.57 3.40 25.12
N GLN A 101 26.63 3.61 26.05
CA GLN A 101 26.92 3.78 27.47
C GLN A 101 27.71 2.60 28.05
N LYS A 102 27.34 1.37 27.67
CA LYS A 102 28.10 0.17 28.06
C LYS A 102 29.54 0.23 27.56
N GLY A 103 29.74 0.66 26.32
CA GLY A 103 31.06 0.83 25.72
C GLY A 103 31.91 1.86 26.46
N GLU A 104 31.33 3.01 26.80
CA GLU A 104 31.99 4.06 27.58
C GLU A 104 32.43 3.55 28.96
N LEU A 105 31.51 2.94 29.73
CA LEU A 105 31.81 2.40 31.06
C LEU A 105 32.91 1.33 31.02
N MET A 106 32.89 0.47 30.01
CA MET A 106 33.93 -0.56 29.81
C MET A 106 35.30 0.06 29.50
N SER A 107 35.33 1.11 28.68
CA SER A 107 36.55 1.87 28.39
C SER A 107 37.10 2.56 29.64
N GLU A 108 36.23 3.22 30.41
CA GLU A 108 36.60 3.86 31.69
C GLU A 108 37.14 2.86 32.70
N PHE A 109 36.50 1.69 32.82
CA PHE A 109 36.98 0.61 33.68
C PHE A 109 38.38 0.18 33.26
N HIS A 110 38.61 -0.05 31.97
CA HIS A 110 39.92 -0.46 31.45
C HIS A 110 41.00 0.62 31.66
N ASN A 111 40.66 1.89 31.42
CA ASN A 111 41.57 3.03 31.62
C ASN A 111 41.92 3.21 33.09
N THR A 112 40.93 3.17 33.98
CA THR A 112 41.15 3.17 35.44
C THR A 112 42.02 1.99 35.82
N ARG A 113 41.77 0.82 35.21
CA ARG A 113 42.53 -0.40 35.46
C ARG A 113 44.02 -0.23 35.12
N ASN A 114 44.30 0.21 33.92
CA ASN A 114 45.67 0.41 33.45
C ASN A 114 46.37 1.52 34.23
N SER A 115 45.65 2.60 34.57
CA SER A 115 46.18 3.71 35.38
C SER A 115 46.61 3.24 36.77
N TRP A 116 45.79 2.45 37.48
CA TRP A 116 46.20 1.95 38.80
C TRP A 116 47.35 0.96 38.69
N PHE A 117 47.37 0.07 37.70
CA PHE A 117 48.49 -0.85 37.48
C PHE A 117 49.80 -0.10 37.24
N SER A 118 49.79 0.93 36.38
CA SER A 118 50.98 1.74 36.12
C SER A 118 51.45 2.51 37.35
N LYS A 119 50.52 3.06 38.16
CA LYS A 119 50.85 3.73 39.43
C LYS A 119 51.42 2.77 40.47
N ALA A 120 50.85 1.56 40.60
CA ALA A 120 51.35 0.56 41.55
C ALA A 120 52.75 0.05 41.16
N LEU A 121 52.97 -0.24 39.88
CA LEU A 121 54.27 -0.68 39.37
C LEU A 121 55.34 0.40 39.51
N SER A 122 55.00 1.67 39.25
CA SER A 122 55.96 2.78 39.45
C SER A 122 56.31 2.95 40.93
N SER A 123 55.33 2.88 41.85
CA SER A 123 55.59 2.91 43.29
C SER A 123 56.49 1.76 43.76
N PHE A 124 56.28 0.53 43.27
CA PHE A 124 57.15 -0.60 43.58
C PHE A 124 58.59 -0.36 43.07
N ARG A 125 58.74 0.07 41.81
CA ARG A 125 60.06 0.35 41.22
C ARG A 125 60.82 1.44 41.98
N THR A 126 60.12 2.46 42.45
CA THR A 126 60.75 3.56 43.21
C THR A 126 61.15 3.10 44.62
N ALA A 127 60.35 2.22 45.25
CA ALA A 127 60.69 1.63 46.55
C ALA A 127 61.91 0.68 46.50
N THR A 128 62.11 -0.03 45.39
CA THR A 128 63.28 -0.90 45.20
C THR A 128 64.59 -0.16 44.84
N VAL A 129 64.50 1.11 44.41
CA VAL A 129 65.67 1.94 44.06
C VAL A 129 66.21 2.73 45.27
N HIS A 130 65.48 2.74 46.39
CA HIS A 130 65.82 3.50 47.59
C HIS A 130 66.49 2.68 48.71
N HIS A 131 67.12 1.54 48.38
CA HIS A 131 67.84 0.70 49.34
C HIS A 131 69.23 0.27 48.87
#